data_AF-A0A9P0Q3G2-F1
#
_entry.id   AF-A0A9P0Q3G2-F1
#
_cell.length_a   1.000
_cell.length_b   1.000
_cell.length_c   1.000
_cell.angle_alpha   90.00
_cell.angle_beta   90.00
_cell.angle_gamma   90.00
#
_symmetry.space_group_name_H-M   'P 1'
#
loop_
_entity.id
_entity.type
_entity.pdbx_description
1 polymer ?
#
loop_
_entity_poly.entity_id
_entity_poly.type
_entity_poly.pdbx_seq_one_letter_code
_entity_poly.pdbx_strand_id
1 'polypeptide(L)'
;MKHTRRPVEYMVAEAKNMPSNVILPIVRLTVNRDGIQMVNITDKHVKSETVRFCVDAISYGVQDLVYTRVFSMIIVTDDTLDNGVPFECHSFVCESKDQARRITYALAACFQDYGKRVKADGKERAVRKFAIDLRTPEEQAAASDGETEA
;
A
#
# COMPACT_ATOMS: atom_id res chain seq x y z
N MET A 1 7.91 1.94 -12.14
CA MET A 1 6.45 1.80 -11.92
C MET A 1 5.76 0.69 -12.72
N LYS A 2 6.45 -0.25 -13.39
CA LYS A 2 5.80 -1.29 -14.22
C LYS A 2 5.19 -2.48 -13.44
N HIS A 3 5.61 -2.73 -12.20
CA HIS A 3 5.23 -3.95 -11.47
C HIS A 3 3.89 -3.88 -10.71
N THR A 4 3.41 -2.68 -10.36
CA THR A 4 2.12 -2.51 -9.68
C THR A 4 0.94 -2.30 -10.64
N ARG A 5 1.20 -1.86 -11.88
CA ARG A 5 0.13 -1.43 -12.78
C ARG A 5 -0.83 -2.55 -13.17
N ARG A 6 -0.31 -3.68 -13.66
CA ARG A 6 -1.12 -4.82 -14.09
C ARG A 6 -1.95 -5.44 -12.94
N PRO A 7 -1.40 -5.63 -11.73
CA PRO A 7 -2.20 -6.04 -10.57
C PRO A 7 -3.34 -5.06 -10.24
N VAL A 8 -3.07 -3.75 -10.25
CA VAL A 8 -4.08 -2.72 -9.96
C VAL A 8 -5.18 -2.73 -11.03
N GLU A 9 -4.82 -2.79 -12.31
CA GLU A 9 -5.79 -2.88 -13.40
C GLU A 9 -6.66 -4.13 -13.29
N TYR A 10 -6.07 -5.27 -12.95
CA TYR A 10 -6.81 -6.50 -12.70
C TYR A 10 -7.81 -6.33 -11.55
N MET A 11 -7.37 -5.84 -10.39
CA MET A 11 -8.24 -5.61 -9.22
C MET A 11 -9.35 -4.60 -9.51
N VAL A 12 -9.07 -3.55 -10.28
CA VAL A 12 -10.08 -2.56 -10.68
C VAL A 12 -11.08 -3.16 -11.68
N ALA A 13 -10.63 -3.99 -12.62
CA ALA A 13 -11.52 -4.69 -13.55
C ALA A 13 -12.44 -5.66 -12.81
N GLU A 14 -11.89 -6.49 -11.91
CA GLU A 14 -12.67 -7.38 -11.04
C GLU A 14 -13.70 -6.60 -10.22
N ALA A 15 -13.29 -5.48 -9.60
CA ALA A 15 -14.19 -4.66 -8.80
C ALA A 15 -15.34 -4.04 -9.63
N LYS A 16 -15.10 -3.69 -10.88
CA LYS A 16 -16.13 -3.17 -11.81
C LYS A 16 -17.08 -4.25 -12.31
N ASN A 17 -16.63 -5.50 -12.38
CA ASN A 17 -17.41 -6.64 -12.86
C ASN A 17 -18.18 -7.35 -11.75
N MET A 18 -18.06 -6.92 -10.49
CA MET A 18 -18.81 -7.51 -9.40
C MET A 18 -20.33 -7.33 -9.55
N PRO A 19 -21.13 -8.30 -9.10
CA PRO A 19 -22.58 -8.18 -9.07
C PRO A 19 -23.04 -6.95 -8.29
N SER A 20 -24.12 -6.31 -8.72
CA SER A 20 -24.64 -5.06 -8.12
C SER A 20 -25.10 -5.19 -6.66
N ASN A 21 -25.27 -6.41 -6.16
CA ASN A 21 -25.62 -6.72 -4.78
C ASN A 21 -24.40 -7.01 -3.88
N VAL A 22 -23.17 -6.97 -4.41
CA VAL A 22 -21.95 -7.22 -3.66
C VAL A 22 -21.22 -5.90 -3.42
N ILE A 23 -20.95 -5.59 -2.16
CA ILE A 23 -20.11 -4.46 -1.78
C ILE A 23 -18.72 -4.96 -1.41
N LEU A 24 -17.69 -4.17 -1.72
CA LEU A 24 -16.36 -4.42 -1.21
C LEU A 24 -16.34 -4.28 0.32
N PRO A 25 -15.52 -5.08 1.02
CA PRO A 25 -15.29 -4.88 2.44
C PRO A 25 -14.78 -3.47 2.74
N ILE A 26 -15.44 -2.79 3.68
CA ILE A 26 -15.02 -1.50 4.19
C ILE A 26 -13.98 -1.76 5.28
N VAL A 27 -12.79 -1.17 5.13
CA VAL A 27 -11.69 -1.36 6.07
C VAL A 27 -11.25 -0.04 6.69
N ARG A 28 -10.85 -0.08 7.95
CA ARG A 28 -10.11 0.99 8.61
C ARG A 28 -8.62 0.67 8.52
N LEU A 29 -7.89 1.49 7.78
CA LEU A 29 -6.44 1.39 7.64
C LEU A 29 -5.77 2.44 8.53
N THR A 30 -4.83 2.00 9.38
CA THR A 30 -4.04 2.86 10.27
C THR A 30 -2.58 2.66 9.96
N VAL A 31 -1.88 3.75 9.64
CA VAL A 31 -0.41 3.74 9.50
C VAL A 31 0.19 4.21 10.82
N ASN A 32 1.13 3.45 11.36
CA ASN A 32 1.89 3.80 12.55
C ASN A 32 3.39 3.58 12.32
N ARG A 33 4.19 3.72 13.38
CA ARG A 33 5.64 3.57 13.30
C ARG A 33 6.12 2.14 12.99
N ASP A 34 5.30 1.15 13.27
CA ASP A 34 5.61 -0.27 13.10
C ASP A 34 5.09 -0.81 11.76
N GLY A 35 4.33 -0.01 10.99
CA GLY A 35 3.79 -0.37 9.69
C GLY A 35 2.32 -0.02 9.54
N ILE A 36 1.54 -0.97 8.98
CA ILE A 36 0.12 -0.78 8.66
C ILE A 36 -0.74 -1.76 9.46
N GLN A 37 -1.85 -1.26 10.00
CA GLN A 37 -2.89 -2.07 10.63
C GLN A 37 -4.20 -1.89 9.87
N MET A 38 -4.90 -2.99 9.64
CA MET A 38 -6.16 -3.04 8.92
C MET A 38 -7.21 -3.76 9.77
N VAL A 39 -8.40 -3.18 9.85
CA VAL A 39 -9.56 -3.80 10.50
C VAL A 39 -10.75 -3.74 9.55
N ASN A 40 -11.42 -4.86 9.31
CA ASN A 40 -12.68 -4.87 8.57
C ASN A 40 -13.80 -4.26 9.44
N ILE A 41 -14.46 -3.23 8.93
CA ILE A 41 -15.54 -2.49 9.62
C ILE A 41 -16.85 -2.52 8.82
N THR A 42 -16.97 -3.43 7.85
CA THR A 42 -18.16 -3.57 7.01
C THR A 42 -19.39 -3.87 7.85
N ASP A 43 -19.27 -4.83 8.76
CA ASP A 43 -20.29 -5.14 9.76
C ASP A 43 -19.82 -4.66 11.14
N LYS A 44 -20.58 -3.75 11.74
CA LYS A 44 -20.28 -3.19 13.07
C LYS A 44 -20.61 -4.15 14.20
N HIS A 45 -21.40 -5.18 13.94
CA HIS A 45 -21.82 -6.17 14.93
C HIS A 45 -20.83 -7.33 15.05
N VAL A 46 -19.98 -7.53 14.03
CA VAL A 46 -18.93 -8.54 14.03
C VAL A 46 -17.62 -7.92 14.45
N LYS A 47 -17.01 -8.46 15.52
CA LYS A 47 -15.68 -8.04 15.95
C LYS A 47 -14.64 -8.64 15.01
N SER A 48 -14.22 -7.87 14.02
CA SER A 48 -13.16 -8.27 13.09
C SER A 48 -11.79 -8.29 13.76
N GLU A 49 -10.95 -9.24 13.35
CA GLU A 49 -9.55 -9.26 13.72
C GLU A 49 -8.75 -8.12 13.08
N THR A 50 -7.68 -7.72 13.76
CA THR A 50 -6.75 -6.71 13.24
C THR A 50 -5.62 -7.40 12.50
N VAL A 51 -5.55 -7.18 11.18
CA VAL A 51 -4.44 -7.63 10.35
C VAL A 51 -3.32 -6.58 10.45
N ARG A 52 -2.08 -7.03 10.60
CA ARG A 52 -0.91 -6.16 10.74
C ARG A 52 0.14 -6.51 9.70
N PHE A 53 0.68 -5.48 9.06
CA PHE A 53 1.79 -5.57 8.13
C PHE A 53 2.96 -4.79 8.72
N CYS A 54 4.02 -5.49 9.09
CA CYS A 54 5.21 -4.89 9.66
C CYS A 54 5.93 -4.04 8.59
N VAL A 55 6.50 -2.91 9.01
CA VAL A 55 7.19 -1.96 8.12
C VAL A 55 8.34 -2.58 7.34
N ASP A 56 8.97 -3.63 7.87
CA ASP A 56 10.06 -4.39 7.24
C ASP A 56 9.58 -5.40 6.19
N ALA A 57 8.30 -5.78 6.21
CA ALA A 57 7.65 -6.62 5.20
C ALA A 57 6.99 -5.81 4.07
N ILE A 58 6.66 -4.53 4.32
CA ILE A 58 6.08 -3.67 3.28
C ILE A 58 7.21 -3.17 2.36
N SER A 59 7.24 -3.69 1.14
CA SER A 59 8.27 -3.33 0.16
C SER A 59 7.95 -2.08 -0.64
N TYR A 60 6.67 -1.77 -0.82
CA TYR A 60 6.20 -0.67 -1.65
C TYR A 60 4.82 -0.20 -1.20
N GLY A 61 4.53 1.10 -1.33
CA GLY A 61 3.20 1.65 -1.11
C GLY A 61 3.03 3.01 -1.75
N VAL A 62 2.01 3.17 -2.61
CA VAL A 62 1.82 4.38 -3.41
C VAL A 62 0.35 4.60 -3.77
N GLN A 63 0.01 5.85 -4.07
CA GLN A 63 -1.21 6.23 -4.79
C GLN A 63 -1.08 5.89 -6.29
N ASP A 64 -2.11 5.29 -6.88
CA ASP A 64 -2.14 5.04 -8.33
C ASP A 64 -2.31 6.36 -9.11
N LEU A 65 -1.59 6.49 -10.23
CA LEU A 65 -1.60 7.72 -11.03
C LEU A 65 -2.86 7.87 -11.89
N VAL A 66 -3.46 6.76 -12.32
CA VAL A 66 -4.66 6.78 -13.19
C VAL A 66 -5.91 6.75 -12.33
N TYR A 67 -6.00 5.78 -11.42
CA TYR A 67 -7.06 5.65 -10.44
C TYR A 67 -6.64 6.38 -9.17
N THR A 68 -6.63 7.70 -9.22
CA THR A 68 -6.08 8.55 -8.14
C THR A 68 -6.71 8.37 -6.75
N ARG A 69 -7.85 7.68 -6.64
CA ARG A 69 -8.44 7.27 -5.35
C ARG A 69 -7.92 5.93 -4.83
N VAL A 70 -7.06 5.25 -5.56
CA VAL A 70 -6.54 3.93 -5.20
C VAL A 70 -5.18 4.08 -4.53
N PHE A 71 -5.06 3.48 -3.35
CA PHE A 71 -3.77 3.25 -2.69
C PHE A 71 -3.41 1.77 -2.84
N SER A 72 -2.18 1.47 -3.23
CA SER A 72 -1.71 0.08 -3.40
C SER A 72 -0.39 -0.13 -2.68
N MET A 73 -0.22 -1.30 -2.08
CA MET A 73 1.00 -1.71 -1.39
C MET A 73 1.40 -3.13 -1.77
N ILE A 74 2.70 -3.41 -1.71
CA ILE A 74 3.25 -4.75 -1.91
C ILE A 74 3.87 -5.22 -0.60
N ILE A 75 3.36 -6.35 -0.11
CA ILE A 75 3.87 -7.05 1.07
C ILE A 75 4.74 -8.20 0.61
N VAL A 76 5.90 -8.36 1.21
CA VAL A 76 6.78 -9.51 0.98
C VAL A 76 6.48 -10.54 2.07
N THR A 77 6.22 -11.76 1.65
CA THR A 77 5.96 -12.90 2.53
C THR A 77 7.23 -13.75 2.62
N ASP A 78 7.52 -14.32 3.79
CA ASP A 78 8.61 -15.30 3.92
C ASP A 78 8.22 -16.67 3.36
N ASP A 79 6.91 -16.94 3.24
CA ASP A 79 6.37 -18.13 2.60
C ASP A 79 6.30 -17.94 1.08
N THR A 80 6.70 -18.97 0.33
CA THR A 80 6.35 -19.08 -1.08
C THR A 80 4.85 -19.29 -1.18
N LEU A 81 4.12 -18.29 -1.68
CA LEU A 81 2.70 -18.44 -2.00
C LEU A 81 2.52 -19.56 -3.05
N ASP A 82 1.31 -20.11 -3.16
CA ASP A 82 0.99 -21.23 -4.08
C ASP A 82 1.35 -20.95 -5.56
N ASN A 83 1.49 -19.67 -5.91
CA ASN A 83 1.89 -19.21 -7.24
C ASN A 83 3.42 -19.13 -7.44
N GLY A 84 4.22 -19.52 -6.44
CA GLY A 84 5.70 -19.47 -6.45
C GLY A 84 6.29 -18.07 -6.24
N VAL A 85 5.46 -17.10 -5.84
CA VAL A 85 5.83 -15.69 -5.76
C VAL A 85 5.77 -15.21 -4.30
N PRO A 86 6.84 -14.66 -3.71
CA PRO A 86 6.87 -14.29 -2.28
C PRO A 86 6.33 -12.87 -2.04
N PHE A 87 5.30 -12.45 -2.78
CA PHE A 87 4.73 -11.10 -2.61
C PHE A 87 3.24 -11.03 -2.89
N GLU A 88 2.56 -10.22 -2.07
CA GLU A 88 1.13 -9.93 -2.16
C GLU A 88 0.92 -8.45 -2.48
N CYS A 89 0.04 -8.17 -3.45
CA CYS A 89 -0.38 -6.81 -3.76
C CYS A 89 -1.75 -6.56 -3.13
N HIS A 90 -1.85 -5.55 -2.28
CA HIS A 90 -3.12 -5.08 -1.75
C HIS A 90 -3.45 -3.73 -2.35
N SER A 91 -4.67 -3.57 -2.84
CA SER A 91 -5.19 -2.29 -3.30
C SER A 91 -6.46 -1.92 -2.57
N PHE A 92 -6.58 -0.63 -2.25
CA PHE A 92 -7.67 -0.06 -1.49
C PHE A 92 -8.26 1.11 -2.26
N VAL A 93 -9.58 1.15 -2.37
CA VAL A 93 -10.31 2.31 -2.87
C VAL A 93 -10.55 3.26 -1.71
N CYS A 94 -9.94 4.44 -1.75
CA CYS A 94 -10.11 5.49 -0.77
C CYS A 94 -11.34 6.36 -1.07
N GLU A 95 -11.85 7.04 -0.05
CA GLU A 95 -12.95 8.00 -0.15
C GLU A 95 -12.61 9.15 -1.09
N SER A 96 -11.36 9.60 -1.09
CA SER A 96 -10.86 10.68 -1.94
C SER A 96 -9.41 10.46 -2.36
N LYS A 97 -9.00 11.17 -3.43
CA LYS A 97 -7.59 11.19 -3.86
C LYS A 97 -6.65 11.73 -2.77
N ASP A 98 -7.14 12.67 -1.96
CA ASP A 98 -6.35 13.26 -0.88
C ASP A 98 -6.16 12.27 0.27
N GLN A 99 -7.14 11.41 0.53
CA GLN A 99 -6.99 10.32 1.49
C GLN A 99 -5.92 9.31 1.04
N ALA A 100 -5.95 8.88 -0.23
CA ALA A 100 -4.93 7.99 -0.80
C ALA A 100 -3.52 8.61 -0.71
N ARG A 101 -3.41 9.91 -1.01
CA ARG A 101 -2.16 10.67 -0.88
C ARG A 101 -1.67 10.75 0.57
N ARG A 102 -2.56 11.04 1.52
CA ARG A 102 -2.23 11.09 2.96
C ARG A 102 -1.71 9.75 3.48
N ILE A 103 -2.31 8.64 3.07
CA ILE A 103 -1.83 7.29 3.41
C ILE A 103 -0.42 7.08 2.86
N THR A 104 -0.19 7.46 1.60
CA THR A 104 1.13 7.37 0.96
C THR A 104 2.19 8.17 1.72
N TYR A 105 1.91 9.41 2.09
CA TYR A 105 2.85 10.23 2.88
C TYR A 105 3.07 9.70 4.29
N ALA A 106 2.02 9.20 4.96
CA ALA A 106 2.16 8.58 6.27
C ALA A 106 3.06 7.34 6.22
N LEU A 107 2.92 6.52 5.17
CA LEU A 107 3.77 5.34 4.97
C LEU A 107 5.22 5.74 4.63
N ALA A 108 5.42 6.76 3.80
CA ALA A 108 6.76 7.28 3.51
C ALA A 108 7.46 7.77 4.80
N ALA A 109 6.73 8.49 5.66
CA ALA A 109 7.24 8.92 6.96
C ALA A 109 7.57 7.72 7.87
N CYS A 110 6.74 6.68 7.86
CA CYS A 110 7.01 5.42 8.56
C CYS A 110 8.32 4.76 8.08
N PHE A 111 8.55 4.68 6.77
CA PHE A 111 9.80 4.14 6.21
C PHE A 111 11.03 4.97 6.57
N GLN A 112 10.92 6.30 6.52
CA GLN A 112 12.01 7.19 6.91
C GLN A 112 12.36 7.02 8.40
N ASP A 113 11.35 6.95 9.27
CA ASP A 113 11.53 6.70 10.71
C ASP A 113 12.16 5.33 10.98
N TYR A 114 11.65 4.29 10.31
CA TYR A 114 12.22 2.94 10.38
C TYR A 114 13.70 2.91 9.93
N GLY A 115 14.02 3.50 8.79
CA GLY A 115 15.39 3.58 8.29
C GLY A 115 16.34 4.31 9.24
N LYS A 116 15.87 5.35 9.95
CA LYS A 116 16.66 6.04 10.99
C LYS A 116 16.94 5.13 12.19
N ARG A 117 15.93 4.40 12.68
CA ARG A 117 16.07 3.49 13.82
C ARG A 117 17.00 2.32 13.52
N VAL A 118 16.86 1.68 12.35
CA VAL A 118 17.73 0.56 11.95
C VAL A 118 19.20 0.98 11.88
N LYS A 119 19.48 2.20 11.37
CA LYS A 119 20.84 2.76 11.36
C LYS A 119 21.36 3.06 12.77
N ALA A 120 20.52 3.59 13.66
CA ALA A 120 20.90 3.92 15.03
C ALA A 120 21.19 2.68 15.88
N ASP A 121 20.45 1.60 15.65
CA ASP A 121 20.58 0.34 16.40
C ASP A 121 21.84 -0.47 16.04
N GLY A 122 22.63 -0.04 15.05
CA GLY A 122 23.86 -0.72 14.61
C GLY A 122 23.66 -2.14 14.09
N LYS A 123 22.41 -2.62 14.05
CA LYS A 123 22.00 -3.88 13.47
C LYS A 123 21.84 -3.66 11.98
N GLU A 124 22.92 -3.85 11.23
CA GLU A 124 22.84 -4.33 9.84
C GLU A 124 22.24 -5.75 9.84
N ARG A 125 21.03 -5.94 10.39
CA ARG A 125 20.22 -7.10 10.03
C ARG A 125 19.95 -6.91 8.56
N ALA A 126 20.65 -7.69 7.73
CA ALA A 126 20.54 -7.77 6.29
C ALA A 126 19.29 -7.05 5.80
N VAL A 127 19.41 -5.74 5.59
CA VAL A 127 18.29 -4.93 5.12
C VAL A 127 18.11 -5.44 3.71
N ARG A 128 17.21 -6.42 3.55
CA ARG A 128 16.79 -6.94 2.26
C ARG A 128 16.41 -5.66 1.52
N LYS A 129 17.20 -5.29 0.51
CA LYS A 129 17.04 -4.05 -0.27
C LYS A 129 15.70 -4.16 -1.01
N PHE A 130 14.62 -3.93 -0.30
CA PHE A 130 13.31 -3.79 -0.89
C PHE A 130 13.29 -2.46 -1.62
N ALA A 131 12.54 -2.40 -2.72
CA ALA A 131 12.51 -1.25 -3.61
C ALA A 131 11.85 -0.05 -2.91
N ILE A 132 12.64 0.64 -2.08
CA ILE A 132 12.27 1.92 -1.46
C ILE A 132 12.15 2.93 -2.59
N ASP A 133 10.92 3.32 -2.92
CA ASP A 133 10.69 4.49 -3.75
C ASP A 133 10.94 5.73 -2.90
N LEU A 134 12.18 6.22 -3.00
CA LEU A 134 12.74 7.35 -2.24
C LEU A 134 12.29 8.71 -2.77
N ARG A 135 11.32 8.77 -3.69
CA ARG A 135 10.89 10.03 -4.29
C ARG A 135 10.32 10.97 -3.23
N THR A 136 10.72 12.23 -3.29
CA THR A 136 10.22 13.26 -2.36
C THR A 136 8.74 13.55 -2.63
N PRO A 137 7.99 14.10 -1.67
CA PRO A 137 6.61 14.54 -1.89
C PRO A 137 6.45 15.47 -3.10
N GLU A 138 7.49 16.25 -3.43
CA GLU A 138 7.57 17.14 -4.59
C GLU A 138 7.71 16.36 -5.91
N GLU A 139 8.57 15.34 -5.94
CA GLU A 139 8.72 14.46 -7.12
C GLU A 139 7.46 13.62 -7.38
N GLN A 140 6.71 13.29 -6.32
CA GLN A 140 5.40 12.66 -6.43
C GLN A 140 4.32 13.63 -6.96
N ALA A 141 4.41 14.92 -6.62
CA ALA A 141 3.52 15.95 -7.16
C ALA A 141 3.83 16.25 -8.64
N ALA A 142 5.11 16.36 -9.00
CA ALA A 142 5.54 16.60 -10.38
C ALA A 142 5.13 15.49 -11.37
N ALA A 143 5.10 14.23 -10.93
CA ALA A 143 4.58 13.13 -11.73
C ALA A 143 3.05 13.15 -11.90
N SER A 144 2.31 13.84 -11.01
CA SER A 144 0.85 13.99 -11.09
C SER A 144 0.43 15.10 -12.05
N ASP A 145 1.29 16.10 -12.30
CA ASP A 145 0.98 17.28 -13.11
C ASP A 145 1.53 17.18 -14.55
N GLY A 146 2.26 16.11 -14.88
CA GLY A 146 2.96 15.95 -16.18
C GLY A 146 2.31 15.04 -17.23
N GLU A 147 1.18 14.38 -16.95
CA GLU A 147 0.53 13.44 -17.88
C GLU A 147 -0.90 13.88 -18.28
N THR A 148 -1.05 15.15 -18.69
CA THR A 148 -2.25 15.62 -19.43
C THR A 148 -1.92 15.94 -20.88
N GLU A 149 -1.35 15.00 -21.63
CA GLU A 149 -1.44 14.98 -23.10
C GLU A 149 -1.35 13.53 -23.61
N ALA A 150 -2.52 12.91 -23.83
CA ALA A 150 -2.74 11.84 -24.81
C ALA A 150 -4.26 11.69 -25.05
#